data_AF-W6KDQ8-F1
#
_entry.id   AF-W6KDQ8-F1
#
_cell.length_a   1.000
_cell.length_b   1.000
_cell.length_c   1.000
_cell.angle_alpha   90.00
_cell.angle_beta   90.00
_cell.angle_gamma   90.00
#
_symmetry.space_group_name_H-M   'P 1'
#
loop_
_entity.id
_entity.type
_entity.pdbx_description
1 polymer ?
#
loop_
_entity_poly.entity_id
_entity_poly.type
_entity_poly.pdbx_seq_one_letter_code
_entity_poly.pdbx_strand_id
1 'polypeptide(L)'
;MSLADDLAWTMVEEAVMRDRSFNEDKALSNIIRSYLVRRGMARTLAAFDADLEEYVDDSNSAYDVEAGPFKVPRTDSEVVKVPGVLIDVQKRKNAQILCLDELYDEAAAMLPSGSVVKIKLLCMKSLKIEDTQLAMVFIATKVAPLVPQCEASRTAHRIYLDSISFLLNRYQSTERISTTLYTPHELAREVNEELLYSNGPSSLNVLLSWADWQKENVFPL
;
A
#
# COMPACT_ATOMS: atom_id res chain seq x y z
N MET A 1 18.79 2.40 36.69
CA MET A 1 19.68 1.34 36.19
C MET A 1 21.06 1.97 35.97
N SER A 2 22.16 1.29 36.29
CA SER A 2 23.51 1.86 36.17
C SER A 2 23.92 1.92 34.70
N LEU A 3 24.60 2.99 34.28
CA LEU A 3 25.11 3.17 32.91
C LEU A 3 26.04 2.02 32.47
N ALA A 4 26.64 1.32 33.44
CA ALA A 4 27.47 0.14 33.23
C ALA A 4 26.64 -1.13 32.94
N ASP A 5 25.42 -1.22 33.47
CA ASP A 5 24.50 -2.34 33.23
C ASP A 5 23.89 -2.24 31.81
N ASP A 6 23.55 -1.02 31.37
CA ASP A 6 23.07 -0.77 30.00
C ASP A 6 24.16 -1.08 28.97
N LEU A 7 25.41 -0.69 29.23
CA LEU A 7 26.55 -0.97 28.35
C LEU A 7 26.83 -2.48 28.26
N ALA A 8 26.76 -3.20 29.39
CA ALA A 8 26.96 -4.64 29.45
C ALA A 8 25.85 -5.40 28.68
N TRP A 9 24.60 -4.96 28.78
CA TRP A 9 23.51 -5.55 28.01
C TRP A 9 23.65 -5.30 26.51
N THR A 10 24.04 -4.10 26.11
CA THR A 10 24.28 -3.75 24.70
C THR A 10 25.37 -4.65 24.09
N MET A 11 26.45 -4.92 24.83
CA MET A 11 27.53 -5.83 24.38
C MET A 11 27.09 -7.29 24.26
N VAL A 12 26.20 -7.75 25.14
CA VAL A 12 25.64 -9.11 25.08
C VAL A 12 24.67 -9.25 23.91
N GLU A 13 23.81 -8.25 23.66
CA GLU A 13 22.94 -8.22 22.48
C GLU A 13 23.77 -8.24 21.19
N GLU A 14 24.80 -7.40 21.09
CA GLU A 14 25.69 -7.34 19.93
C GLU A 14 26.43 -8.68 19.71
N ALA A 15 26.88 -9.33 20.79
CA ALA A 15 27.50 -10.65 20.73
C ALA A 15 26.52 -11.74 20.27
N VAL A 16 25.27 -11.74 20.78
CA VAL A 16 24.22 -12.70 20.37
C VAL A 16 23.81 -12.48 18.91
N MET A 17 23.77 -11.24 18.44
CA MET A 17 23.46 -10.91 17.05
C MET A 17 24.57 -11.36 16.10
N ARG A 18 25.84 -11.16 16.49
CA ARG A 18 27.00 -11.69 15.75
C ARG A 18 27.00 -13.22 15.70
N ASP A 19 26.75 -13.88 16.83
CA ASP A 19 26.77 -15.35 16.95
C ASP A 19 25.63 -16.01 16.14
N ARG A 20 24.52 -15.30 15.93
CA ARG A 20 23.39 -15.73 15.09
C ARG A 20 23.49 -15.32 13.62
N SER A 21 24.56 -14.65 13.20
CA SER A 21 24.68 -14.04 11.86
C SER A 21 23.49 -13.14 11.50
N PHE A 22 22.92 -12.46 12.49
CA PHE A 22 21.76 -11.60 12.29
C PHE A 22 22.22 -10.30 11.62
N ASN A 23 21.94 -10.18 10.32
CA ASN A 23 22.26 -8.98 9.56
C ASN A 23 21.11 -7.96 9.72
N GLU A 24 21.27 -7.03 10.66
CA GLU A 24 20.31 -5.95 10.94
C GLU A 24 19.98 -5.12 9.71
N ASP A 25 21.00 -4.80 8.91
CA ASP A 25 20.85 -4.03 7.66
C ASP A 25 19.92 -4.77 6.69
N LYS A 26 20.03 -6.09 6.59
CA LYS A 26 19.13 -6.91 5.76
C LYS A 26 17.69 -6.91 6.28
N ALA A 27 17.50 -6.97 7.61
CA ALA A 27 16.18 -6.92 8.22
C ALA A 27 15.50 -5.56 8.02
N LEU A 28 16.22 -4.46 8.28
CA LEU A 28 15.75 -3.09 8.08
C LEU A 28 15.46 -2.80 6.60
N SER A 29 16.34 -3.25 5.71
CA SER A 29 16.15 -3.10 4.26
C SER A 29 14.89 -3.79 3.78
N ASN A 30 14.60 -5.00 4.27
CA ASN A 30 13.36 -5.71 3.95
C ASN A 30 12.11 -5.00 4.50
N ILE A 31 12.19 -4.37 5.68
CA ILE A 31 11.11 -3.59 6.27
C ILE A 31 10.80 -2.35 5.41
N ILE A 32 11.84 -1.61 5.01
CA ILE A 32 11.72 -0.43 4.12
C ILE A 32 11.17 -0.85 2.76
N ARG A 33 11.72 -1.91 2.16
CA ARG A 33 11.25 -2.47 0.89
C ARG A 33 9.78 -2.83 0.92
N SER A 34 9.33 -3.51 1.98
CA SER A 34 7.92 -3.87 2.19
C SER A 34 7.01 -2.65 2.26
N TYR A 35 7.47 -1.57 2.90
CA TYR A 35 6.74 -0.31 2.94
C TYR A 35 6.63 0.34 1.55
N LEU A 36 7.74 0.46 0.82
CA LEU A 36 7.79 1.06 -0.51
C LEU A 36 6.89 0.31 -1.50
N VAL A 37 6.92 -1.02 -1.46
CA VAL A 37 6.04 -1.90 -2.25
C VAL A 37 4.58 -1.61 -1.92
N ARG A 38 4.18 -1.63 -0.64
CA ARG A 38 2.77 -1.44 -0.26
C ARG A 38 2.25 -0.05 -0.59
N ARG A 39 3.09 0.98 -0.54
CA ARG A 39 2.73 2.36 -0.89
C ARG A 39 2.74 2.68 -2.38
N GLY A 40 3.13 1.74 -3.25
CA GLY A 40 3.16 1.99 -4.69
C GLY A 40 4.34 2.86 -5.12
N MET A 41 5.43 2.94 -4.34
CA MET A 41 6.57 3.83 -4.61
C MET A 41 7.56 3.20 -5.60
N ALA A 42 7.12 2.96 -6.84
CA ALA A 42 7.89 2.20 -7.84
C ALA A 42 9.29 2.76 -8.12
N ARG A 43 9.41 4.08 -8.35
CA ARG A 43 10.71 4.72 -8.64
C ARG A 43 11.66 4.67 -7.45
N THR A 44 11.15 4.95 -6.25
CA THR A 44 11.93 4.89 -5.01
C THR A 44 12.35 3.47 -4.70
N LEU A 45 11.48 2.49 -4.92
CA LEU A 45 11.81 1.06 -4.77
C LEU A 45 12.91 0.63 -5.75
N ALA A 46 12.84 1.07 -7.01
CA ALA A 46 13.86 0.77 -8.01
C ALA A 46 15.23 1.38 -7.66
N ALA A 47 15.25 2.65 -7.21
CA ALA A 47 16.47 3.30 -6.74
C ALA A 47 17.02 2.59 -5.48
N PHE A 48 16.14 2.28 -4.53
CA PHE A 48 16.51 1.58 -3.29
C PHE A 48 17.07 0.17 -3.55
N ASP A 49 16.46 -0.58 -4.47
CA ASP A 49 16.96 -1.91 -4.85
C ASP A 49 18.33 -1.79 -5.56
N ALA A 50 18.58 -0.75 -6.37
CA ALA A 50 19.87 -0.51 -7.01
C ALA A 50 20.97 -0.14 -6.00
N ASP A 51 20.68 0.75 -5.05
CA ASP A 51 21.62 1.16 -3.99
C ASP A 51 21.99 -0.04 -3.09
N LEU A 52 21.02 -0.92 -2.81
CA LEU A 52 21.27 -2.16 -2.04
C LEU A 52 22.16 -3.15 -2.79
N GLU A 53 22.04 -3.24 -4.11
CA GLU A 53 22.90 -4.09 -4.93
C GLU A 53 24.35 -3.60 -4.90
N GLU A 54 24.56 -2.29 -5.04
CA GLU A 54 25.89 -1.66 -4.96
C GLU A 54 26.53 -1.86 -3.57
N TYR A 55 25.74 -1.74 -2.49
CA TYR A 55 26.21 -1.98 -1.12
C TYR A 55 26.57 -3.45 -0.84
N VAL A 56 25.83 -4.41 -1.41
CA VAL A 56 26.13 -5.84 -1.26
C VAL A 56 27.38 -6.24 -2.05
N ASP A 57 27.60 -5.65 -3.22
CA ASP A 57 28.80 -5.92 -4.03
C ASP A 57 30.08 -5.37 -3.38
N ASP A 58 30.02 -4.21 -2.70
CA ASP A 58 31.17 -3.66 -1.96
C ASP A 58 31.47 -4.41 -0.65
N SER A 59 30.44 -4.88 0.07
CA SER A 59 30.59 -5.59 1.35
C SER A 59 31.06 -7.05 1.21
N ASN A 60 30.93 -7.65 0.03
CA ASN A 60 31.49 -8.97 -0.28
C ASN A 60 33.01 -8.95 -0.56
N SER A 61 33.65 -7.78 -0.58
CA SER A 61 35.11 -7.66 -0.76
C SER A 61 35.92 -7.84 0.53
N ALA A 62 35.29 -8.04 1.70
CA ALA A 62 36.02 -7.98 2.97
C ALA A 62 35.54 -8.90 4.10
N TYR A 63 35.17 -10.17 3.84
CA TYR A 63 35.16 -11.19 4.91
C TYR A 63 35.44 -12.60 4.36
N ASP A 64 36.72 -12.96 4.21
CA ASP A 64 37.16 -14.36 4.26
C ASP A 64 36.99 -14.84 5.70
N VAL A 65 35.80 -15.35 6.03
CA VAL A 65 35.59 -16.06 7.30
C VAL A 65 36.13 -17.47 7.13
N GLU A 66 37.27 -17.74 7.78
CA GLU A 66 37.85 -19.08 7.89
C GLU A 66 36.78 -20.11 8.29
N ALA A 67 36.77 -21.24 7.57
CA ALA A 67 35.79 -22.30 7.72
C ALA A 67 35.88 -22.98 9.10
N GLY A 68 35.00 -22.57 10.02
CA GLY A 68 34.66 -23.34 11.22
C GLY A 68 33.87 -24.63 10.89
N PRO A 69 33.86 -25.64 11.79
CA PRO A 69 33.50 -27.03 11.45
C PRO A 69 31.99 -27.29 11.31
N PHE A 70 31.13 -26.29 11.53
CA PHE A 70 29.69 -26.47 11.45
C PHE A 70 29.13 -25.76 10.22
N LYS A 71 28.95 -26.55 9.15
CA LYS A 71 28.13 -26.17 8.00
C LYS A 71 26.66 -26.20 8.41
N VAL A 72 26.13 -25.06 8.82
CA VAL A 72 24.68 -24.88 8.88
C VAL A 72 24.20 -24.68 7.44
N PRO A 73 23.13 -25.36 6.98
CA PRO A 73 22.60 -25.13 5.65
C PRO A 73 22.24 -23.66 5.53
N ARG A 74 22.91 -22.94 4.62
CA ARG A 74 22.44 -21.64 4.15
C ARG A 74 21.07 -21.89 3.54
N THR A 75 20.00 -21.59 4.27
CA THR A 75 18.75 -21.22 3.61
C THR A 75 19.03 -19.87 2.99
N ASP A 76 19.62 -19.92 1.80
CA ASP A 76 19.57 -18.86 0.81
C ASP A 76 18.08 -18.65 0.51
N SER A 77 17.40 -17.93 1.40
CA SER A 77 16.23 -17.16 1.01
C SER A 77 16.78 -16.13 0.05
N GLU A 78 16.82 -16.55 -1.22
CA GLU A 78 16.93 -15.71 -2.40
C GLU A 78 16.25 -14.40 -2.04
N VAL A 79 17.00 -13.31 -2.15
CA VAL A 79 16.37 -12.00 -2.35
C VAL A 79 15.64 -12.18 -3.66
N VAL A 80 14.38 -12.63 -3.59
CA VAL A 80 13.57 -12.90 -4.76
C VAL A 80 13.29 -11.52 -5.36
N LYS A 81 14.22 -11.03 -6.17
CA LYS A 81 13.97 -10.01 -7.17
C LYS A 81 12.98 -10.66 -8.11
N VAL A 82 11.68 -10.50 -7.83
CA VAL A 82 10.66 -10.82 -8.82
C VAL A 82 10.46 -9.52 -9.60
N PRO A 83 10.87 -9.44 -10.88
CA PRO A 83 10.52 -8.32 -11.76
C PRO A 83 9.00 -8.03 -11.75
N GLY A 84 8.19 -9.07 -11.49
CA GLY A 84 6.75 -8.98 -11.27
C GLY A 84 6.33 -8.03 -10.14
N VAL A 85 7.07 -7.95 -9.02
CA VAL A 85 6.72 -7.04 -7.92
C VAL A 85 6.84 -5.58 -8.36
N LEU A 86 7.88 -5.22 -9.10
CA LEU A 86 8.02 -3.86 -9.64
C LEU A 86 6.94 -3.53 -10.67
N ILE A 87 6.58 -4.48 -11.53
CA ILE A 87 5.49 -4.33 -12.50
C ILE A 87 4.15 -4.11 -11.77
N ASP A 88 3.87 -4.86 -10.72
CA ASP A 88 2.65 -4.72 -9.92
C ASP A 88 2.62 -3.41 -9.13
N VAL A 89 3.74 -2.98 -8.56
CA VAL A 89 3.88 -1.69 -7.87
C VAL A 89 3.69 -0.55 -8.86
N GLN A 90 4.24 -0.64 -10.07
CA GLN A 90 4.07 0.36 -11.13
C GLN A 90 2.63 0.41 -11.64
N LYS A 91 1.99 -0.75 -11.84
CA LYS A 91 0.57 -0.86 -12.21
C LYS A 91 -0.30 -0.15 -11.18
N ARG A 92 -0.06 -0.40 -9.89
CA ARG A 92 -0.77 0.29 -8.80
C ARG A 92 -0.51 1.78 -8.78
N LYS A 93 0.75 2.21 -8.96
CA LYS A 93 1.10 3.63 -9.02
C LYS A 93 0.39 4.34 -10.17
N ASN A 94 0.32 3.71 -11.34
CA ASN A 94 -0.41 4.25 -12.49
C ASN A 94 -1.90 4.40 -12.16
N ALA A 95 -2.52 3.39 -11.54
CA ALA A 95 -3.93 3.46 -11.13
C ALA A 95 -4.19 4.60 -10.11
N GLN A 96 -3.25 4.85 -9.19
CA GLN A 96 -3.32 5.99 -8.27
C GLN A 96 -3.25 7.33 -9.01
N ILE A 97 -2.32 7.47 -9.96
CA ILE A 97 -2.17 8.69 -10.75
C ILE A 97 -3.44 8.97 -11.55
N LEU A 98 -4.02 7.95 -12.19
CA LEU A 98 -5.30 8.09 -12.91
C LEU A 98 -6.43 8.59 -12.01
N CYS A 99 -6.47 8.20 -10.73
CA CYS A 99 -7.46 8.72 -9.78
C CYS A 99 -7.21 10.20 -9.43
N LEU A 100 -5.95 10.60 -9.30
CA LEU A 100 -5.56 11.99 -9.01
C LEU A 100 -5.81 12.92 -10.20
N ASP A 101 -5.57 12.43 -11.41
CA ASP A 101 -5.86 13.10 -12.68
C ASP A 101 -7.34 13.01 -13.06
N GLU A 102 -8.16 12.43 -12.18
CA GLU A 102 -9.62 12.33 -12.32
C GLU A 102 -10.12 11.48 -13.51
N LEU A 103 -9.23 10.67 -14.09
CA LEU A 103 -9.50 9.73 -15.17
C LEU A 103 -10.09 8.41 -14.62
N TYR A 104 -11.26 8.51 -13.98
CA TYR A 104 -11.85 7.40 -13.21
C TYR A 104 -12.22 6.17 -14.05
N ASP A 105 -12.53 6.32 -15.34
CA ASP A 105 -12.85 5.17 -16.20
C ASP A 105 -11.64 4.29 -16.48
N GLU A 106 -10.49 4.92 -16.72
CA GLU A 106 -9.24 4.22 -16.95
C GLU A 106 -8.78 3.52 -15.66
N ALA A 107 -8.90 4.21 -14.52
CA ALA A 107 -8.64 3.61 -13.22
C ALA A 107 -9.57 2.42 -12.94
N ALA A 108 -10.86 2.53 -13.24
CA ALA A 108 -11.86 1.47 -13.06
C ALA A 108 -11.59 0.25 -13.97
N ALA A 109 -11.01 0.46 -15.16
CA ALA A 109 -10.62 -0.63 -16.06
C ALA A 109 -9.49 -1.49 -15.49
N MET A 110 -8.64 -0.94 -14.62
CA MET A 110 -7.55 -1.67 -13.98
C MET A 110 -8.00 -2.56 -12.82
N LEU A 111 -9.22 -2.37 -12.31
CA LEU A 111 -9.78 -3.08 -11.16
C LEU A 111 -10.62 -4.31 -11.57
N PRO A 112 -10.67 -5.35 -10.72
CA PRO A 112 -11.53 -6.51 -10.93
C PRO A 112 -13.02 -6.12 -10.92
N SER A 113 -13.86 -6.87 -11.63
CA SER A 113 -15.30 -6.57 -11.79
C SER A 113 -16.10 -6.63 -10.49
N GLY A 114 -15.68 -7.44 -9.51
CA GLY A 114 -16.31 -7.55 -8.20
C GLY A 114 -15.88 -6.49 -7.17
N SER A 115 -15.05 -5.52 -7.57
CA SER A 115 -14.53 -4.50 -6.66
C SER A 115 -15.56 -3.41 -6.35
N VAL A 116 -15.73 -3.09 -5.06
CA VAL A 116 -16.52 -1.93 -4.61
C VAL A 116 -15.86 -0.62 -5.03
N VAL A 117 -14.53 -0.57 -5.06
CA VAL A 117 -13.78 0.63 -5.46
C VAL A 117 -14.04 0.97 -6.93
N LYS A 118 -14.19 -0.06 -7.79
CA LYS A 118 -14.58 0.13 -9.19
C LYS A 118 -15.93 0.83 -9.32
N ILE A 119 -16.90 0.47 -8.49
CA ILE A 119 -18.21 1.13 -8.44
C ILE A 119 -18.07 2.58 -7.99
N LYS A 120 -17.29 2.85 -6.94
CA LYS A 120 -17.03 4.22 -6.47
C LYS A 120 -16.45 5.11 -7.58
N LEU A 121 -15.46 4.61 -8.32
CA LEU A 121 -14.84 5.34 -9.43
C LEU A 121 -15.84 5.66 -10.56
N LEU A 122 -16.64 4.68 -10.98
CA LEU A 122 -17.63 4.88 -12.04
C LEU A 122 -18.76 5.82 -11.59
N CYS A 123 -19.19 5.71 -10.32
CA CYS A 123 -20.12 6.68 -9.72
C CYS A 123 -19.52 8.09 -9.74
N MET A 124 -18.26 8.26 -9.34
CA MET A 124 -17.58 9.56 -9.36
C MET A 124 -17.47 10.14 -10.77
N LYS A 125 -17.23 9.31 -11.81
CA LYS A 125 -17.30 9.78 -13.19
C LYS A 125 -18.69 10.27 -13.55
N SER A 126 -19.73 9.55 -13.19
CA SER A 126 -21.10 9.92 -13.55
C SER A 126 -21.49 11.30 -12.98
N LEU A 127 -20.98 11.67 -11.80
CA LEU A 127 -21.20 12.98 -11.19
C LEU A 127 -20.53 14.12 -11.98
N LYS A 128 -19.46 13.82 -12.74
CA LYS A 128 -18.77 14.79 -13.59
C LYS A 128 -19.44 15.02 -14.93
N ILE A 129 -20.37 14.16 -15.33
CA ILE A 129 -21.18 14.39 -16.54
C ILE A 129 -22.14 15.54 -16.25
N GLU A 130 -22.13 16.59 -17.06
CA GLU A 130 -22.97 17.78 -16.86
C GLU A 130 -24.45 17.48 -17.09
N ASP A 131 -24.75 16.70 -18.13
CA ASP A 131 -26.12 16.27 -18.45
C ASP A 131 -26.58 15.15 -17.51
N THR A 132 -27.58 15.46 -16.67
CA THR A 132 -28.16 14.53 -15.71
C THR A 132 -28.79 13.30 -16.37
N GLN A 133 -29.40 13.43 -17.55
CA GLN A 133 -29.99 12.29 -18.24
C GLN A 133 -28.88 11.33 -18.71
N LEU A 134 -27.81 11.87 -19.30
CA LEU A 134 -26.65 11.07 -19.68
C LEU A 134 -25.94 10.45 -18.47
N ALA A 135 -25.84 11.18 -17.35
CA ALA A 135 -25.29 10.66 -16.11
C ALA A 135 -26.10 9.49 -15.54
N MET A 136 -27.44 9.61 -15.56
CA MET A 136 -28.35 8.55 -15.12
C MET A 136 -28.28 7.32 -16.02
N VAL A 137 -28.25 7.51 -17.35
CA VAL A 137 -28.05 6.42 -18.31
C VAL A 137 -26.70 5.74 -18.09
N PHE A 138 -25.64 6.51 -17.82
CA PHE A 138 -24.32 5.97 -17.52
C PHE A 138 -24.35 5.10 -16.26
N ILE A 139 -24.92 5.57 -15.15
CA ILE A 139 -25.04 4.78 -13.92
C ILE A 139 -25.85 3.49 -14.17
N ALA A 140 -26.99 3.59 -14.85
CA ALA A 140 -27.85 2.44 -15.12
C ALA A 140 -27.17 1.38 -16.01
N THR A 141 -26.33 1.80 -16.95
CA THR A 141 -25.70 0.89 -17.92
C THR A 141 -24.33 0.37 -17.47
N LYS A 142 -23.53 1.19 -16.77
CA LYS A 142 -22.15 0.86 -16.40
C LYS A 142 -22.01 0.42 -14.95
N VAL A 143 -22.83 0.94 -14.03
CA VAL A 143 -22.70 0.66 -12.59
C VAL A 143 -23.69 -0.39 -12.11
N ALA A 144 -24.97 -0.27 -12.47
CA ALA A 144 -26.02 -1.18 -11.99
C ALA A 144 -25.71 -2.68 -12.22
N PRO A 145 -25.16 -3.10 -13.38
CA PRO A 145 -24.83 -4.51 -13.62
C PRO A 145 -23.68 -5.05 -12.75
N LEU A 146 -22.84 -4.18 -12.18
CA LEU A 146 -21.68 -4.55 -11.36
C LEU A 146 -22.04 -4.74 -9.88
N VAL A 147 -23.10 -4.07 -9.41
CA VAL A 147 -23.57 -4.15 -8.00
C VAL A 147 -23.83 -5.59 -7.52
N PRO A 148 -24.52 -6.47 -8.28
CA PRO A 148 -24.73 -7.85 -7.84
C PRO A 148 -23.47 -8.73 -7.94
N GLN A 149 -22.44 -8.29 -8.68
CA GLN A 149 -21.20 -9.06 -8.88
C GLN A 149 -20.16 -8.80 -7.77
N CYS A 150 -20.42 -7.84 -6.88
CA CYS A 150 -19.51 -7.49 -5.80
C CYS A 150 -19.68 -8.39 -4.58
N GLU A 151 -18.57 -8.76 -3.95
CA GLU A 151 -18.58 -9.53 -2.69
C GLU A 151 -19.34 -8.79 -1.58
N ALA A 152 -19.20 -7.46 -1.51
CA ALA A 152 -19.94 -6.59 -0.61
C ALA A 152 -21.13 -5.90 -1.32
N SER A 153 -22.05 -6.69 -1.89
CA SER A 153 -23.17 -6.18 -2.70
C SER A 153 -24.05 -5.15 -1.97
N ARG A 154 -24.27 -5.31 -0.65
CA ARG A 154 -25.03 -4.32 0.14
C ARG A 154 -24.37 -2.94 0.16
N THR A 155 -23.04 -2.91 0.33
CA THR A 155 -22.26 -1.67 0.33
C THR A 155 -22.26 -1.04 -1.06
N ALA A 156 -22.04 -1.85 -2.10
CA ALA A 156 -22.12 -1.44 -3.49
C ALA A 156 -23.49 -0.84 -3.85
N HIS A 157 -24.58 -1.46 -3.40
CA HIS A 157 -25.93 -0.98 -3.64
C HIS A 157 -26.20 0.35 -2.93
N ARG A 158 -25.70 0.52 -1.69
CA ARG A 158 -25.80 1.81 -0.98
C ARG A 158 -25.10 2.93 -1.76
N ILE A 159 -23.86 2.70 -2.18
CA ILE A 159 -23.08 3.67 -2.96
C ILE A 159 -23.81 4.05 -4.26
N TYR A 160 -24.39 3.06 -4.93
CA TYR A 160 -25.20 3.26 -6.13
C TYR A 160 -26.42 4.15 -5.86
N LEU A 161 -27.18 3.88 -4.81
CA LEU A 161 -28.35 4.69 -4.43
C LEU A 161 -27.97 6.10 -3.98
N ASP A 162 -26.88 6.25 -3.23
CA ASP A 162 -26.35 7.55 -2.81
C ASP A 162 -26.00 8.40 -4.05
N SER A 163 -25.40 7.78 -5.07
CA SER A 163 -25.03 8.43 -6.32
C SER A 163 -26.24 8.87 -7.15
N ILE A 164 -27.28 8.03 -7.24
CA ILE A 164 -28.55 8.40 -7.89
C ILE A 164 -29.22 9.54 -7.17
N SER A 165 -29.30 9.46 -5.83
CA SER A 165 -29.91 10.50 -5.01
C SER A 165 -29.21 11.83 -5.19
N PHE A 166 -27.88 11.81 -5.29
CA PHE A 166 -27.08 13.00 -5.60
C PHE A 166 -27.40 13.58 -6.98
N LEU A 167 -27.46 12.75 -8.03
CA LEU A 167 -27.78 13.20 -9.39
C LEU A 167 -29.18 13.81 -9.50
N LEU A 168 -30.17 13.23 -8.81
CA LEU A 168 -31.55 13.73 -8.80
C LEU A 168 -31.68 15.07 -8.04
N ASN A 169 -30.87 15.28 -6.99
CA ASN A 169 -30.93 16.48 -6.15
C ASN A 169 -29.94 17.58 -6.54
N ARG A 170 -29.17 17.38 -7.62
CA ARG A 170 -28.09 18.28 -8.09
C ARG A 170 -28.51 19.73 -8.30
N TYR A 171 -29.78 19.99 -8.62
CA TYR A 171 -30.33 21.32 -8.89
C TYR A 171 -31.20 21.90 -7.75
N GLN A 172 -31.48 21.12 -6.71
CA GLN A 172 -32.35 21.54 -5.61
C GLN A 172 -31.59 22.14 -4.42
N SER A 173 -30.27 21.98 -4.39
CA SER A 173 -29.40 22.47 -3.32
C SER A 173 -28.77 23.82 -3.72
N THR A 174 -29.20 24.89 -3.05
CA THR A 174 -28.65 26.26 -3.16
C THR A 174 -27.27 26.41 -2.53
N GLU A 175 -26.90 25.49 -1.65
CA GLU A 175 -25.53 25.32 -1.19
C GLU A 175 -24.83 24.38 -2.16
N ARG A 176 -23.68 24.81 -2.71
CA ARG A 176 -22.76 23.94 -3.45
C ARG A 176 -22.24 22.87 -2.50
N ILE A 177 -23.04 21.84 -2.24
CA ILE A 177 -22.55 20.60 -1.64
C ILE A 177 -21.40 20.17 -2.55
N SER A 178 -20.23 19.99 -1.95
CA SER A 178 -19.02 19.53 -2.63
C SER A 178 -19.40 18.53 -3.72
N THR A 179 -19.07 18.83 -4.97
CA THR A 179 -19.50 18.10 -6.18
C THR A 179 -18.97 16.67 -6.27
N THR A 180 -18.49 16.11 -5.16
CA THR A 180 -17.72 14.89 -5.05
C THR A 180 -18.14 14.14 -3.79
N LEU A 181 -18.64 12.91 -3.94
CA LEU A 181 -18.91 12.00 -2.82
C LEU A 181 -17.62 11.53 -2.13
N TYR A 182 -16.50 11.54 -2.87
CA TYR A 182 -15.18 11.10 -2.43
C TYR A 182 -14.11 12.02 -2.97
N THR A 183 -13.03 12.23 -2.23
CA THR A 183 -11.87 12.99 -2.74
C THR A 183 -11.00 12.13 -3.67
N PRO A 184 -10.31 12.72 -4.65
CA PRO A 184 -9.35 11.99 -5.50
C PRO A 184 -8.28 11.24 -4.70
N HIS A 185 -7.85 11.80 -3.56
CA HIS A 185 -6.84 11.19 -2.69
C HIS A 185 -7.37 9.95 -1.96
N GLU A 186 -8.61 9.97 -1.48
CA GLU A 186 -9.24 8.80 -0.86
C GLU A 186 -9.39 7.67 -1.89
N LEU A 187 -9.86 7.98 -3.10
CA LEU A 187 -10.00 7.00 -4.19
C LEU A 187 -8.64 6.41 -4.59
N ALA A 188 -7.61 7.24 -4.74
CA ALA A 188 -6.27 6.75 -5.06
C ALA A 188 -5.72 5.81 -3.97
N ARG A 189 -6.01 6.08 -2.70
CA ARG A 189 -5.63 5.19 -1.59
C ARG A 189 -6.38 3.86 -1.69
N GLU A 190 -7.69 3.89 -1.80
CA GLU A 190 -8.53 2.69 -1.88
C GLU A 190 -8.19 1.82 -3.09
N VAL A 191 -7.90 2.42 -4.25
CA VAL A 191 -7.47 1.69 -5.46
C VAL A 191 -6.15 0.95 -5.24
N ASN A 192 -5.22 1.56 -4.52
CA ASN A 192 -3.96 0.89 -4.20
C ASN A 192 -4.14 -0.26 -3.20
N GLU A 193 -5.03 -0.10 -2.23
CA GLU A 193 -5.37 -1.15 -1.26
C GLU A 193 -6.09 -2.32 -1.95
N GLU A 194 -7.02 -2.05 -2.85
CA GLU A 194 -7.76 -3.08 -3.60
C GLU A 194 -6.87 -3.92 -4.53
N LEU A 195 -5.87 -3.29 -5.14
CA LEU A 195 -4.92 -3.96 -6.02
C LEU A 195 -3.79 -4.67 -5.25
N LEU A 196 -3.74 -4.54 -3.93
CA LEU A 196 -2.71 -5.16 -3.10
C LEU A 196 -3.12 -6.61 -2.76
N TYR A 197 -2.31 -7.58 -3.17
CA TYR A 197 -2.56 -9.01 -2.88
C TYR A 197 -2.57 -9.40 -1.39
N SER A 198 -2.17 -8.49 -0.48
CA SER A 198 -1.98 -8.75 0.95
C SER A 198 -2.64 -7.68 1.80
N ASN A 199 -3.72 -8.03 2.49
CA ASN A 199 -4.52 -7.13 3.35
C ASN A 199 -3.86 -6.80 4.71
N GLY A 200 -2.67 -7.34 5.02
CA GLY A 200 -1.96 -7.05 6.27
C GLY A 200 -1.28 -5.68 6.27
N PRO A 201 -1.03 -5.04 7.44
CA PRO A 201 -0.23 -3.82 7.50
C PRO A 201 1.24 -4.10 7.10
N SER A 202 1.96 -3.07 6.64
CA SER A 202 3.41 -3.19 6.47
C SER A 202 4.09 -3.35 7.83
N SER A 203 5.17 -4.14 7.92
CA SER A 203 5.92 -4.29 9.17
C SER A 203 6.40 -2.94 9.70
N LEU A 204 6.78 -2.01 8.81
CA LEU A 204 7.14 -0.64 9.19
C LEU A 204 5.95 0.12 9.80
N ASN A 205 4.76 0.02 9.22
CA ASN A 205 3.58 0.67 9.80
C ASN A 205 3.27 0.12 11.19
N VAL A 206 3.40 -1.20 11.40
CA VAL A 206 3.20 -1.82 12.72
C VAL A 206 4.22 -1.30 13.72
N LEU A 207 5.50 -1.24 13.35
CA LEU A 207 6.56 -0.73 14.20
C LEU A 207 6.38 0.75 14.54
N LEU A 208 5.98 1.58 13.56
CA LEU A 208 5.70 3.00 13.80
C LEU A 208 4.48 3.19 14.70
N SER A 209 3.38 2.47 14.46
CA SER A 209 2.20 2.51 15.33
C SER A 209 2.52 2.03 16.75
N TRP A 210 3.42 1.06 16.91
CA TRP A 210 3.89 0.64 18.23
C TRP A 210 4.76 1.70 18.91
N ALA A 211 5.64 2.37 18.16
CA ALA A 211 6.44 3.47 18.67
C ALA A 211 5.58 4.67 19.09
N ASP A 212 4.53 4.99 18.32
CA ASP A 212 3.55 6.02 18.69
C ASP A 212 2.79 5.63 19.95
N TRP A 213 2.35 4.37 20.05
CA TRP A 213 1.71 3.83 21.25
C TRP A 213 2.62 3.92 22.48
N GLN A 214 3.92 3.64 22.36
CA GLN A 214 4.89 3.78 23.46
C GLN A 214 5.07 5.22 23.92
N LYS A 215 5.05 6.19 23.00
CA LYS A 215 5.12 7.62 23.35
C LYS A 215 3.87 8.08 24.12
N GLU A 216 2.71 7.56 23.75
CA GLU A 216 1.44 7.89 24.42
C GLU A 216 1.25 7.12 25.74
N ASN A 217 1.80 5.91 25.85
CA ASN A 217 1.65 5.01 27.00
C ASN A 217 2.99 4.79 27.68
N VAL A 218 3.62 5.88 28.13
CA VAL A 218 4.83 5.84 28.95
C VAL A 218 4.56 4.91 30.13
N PHE A 219 5.15 3.70 30.11
CA PHE A 219 5.25 2.91 31.33
C PHE A 219 6.13 3.70 32.29
N PRO A 220 5.69 3.99 33.52
CA PRO A 220 6.58 4.54 34.53
C PRO A 220 7.70 3.52 34.75
N LEU A 221 8.91 3.88 34.32
CA LEU A 221 10.15 3.19 34.69
C LEU A 221 10.36 3.27 36.19
#